data_AF-A0A7X7XC60-F1
#
_entry.id   AF-A0A7X7XC60-F1
#
_cell.length_a   1.000
_cell.length_b   1.000
_cell.length_c   1.000
_cell.angle_alpha   90.00
_cell.angle_beta   90.00
_cell.angle_gamma   90.00
#
_symmetry.space_group_name_H-M   'P 1'
#
loop_
_entity.id
_entity.type
_entity.pdbx_description
1 polymer ?
#
loop_
_entity_poly.entity_id
_entity_poly.type
_entity_poly.pdbx_seq_one_letter_code
_entity_poly.pdbx_strand_id
1 'polypeptide(L)'
;MTDAKGVAESKGKHGNDFIRNVMRIGKKALKLLYRLNTDEITLDEFVEGLTSLNAADMLAEYWEYDEGEGYALDVGRQILWLISSLEKDAYHQFERYGITAFYEDFRELRDYL
;
A
#
# COMPACT_ATOMS: atom_id res chain seq x y z
N MET A 1 18.94 -35.89 -3.56
CA MET A 1 19.29 -34.87 -2.55
C MET A 1 19.18 -33.53 -3.24
N THR A 2 18.02 -32.88 -3.12
CA THR A 2 17.71 -31.65 -3.83
C THR A 2 18.08 -30.48 -2.93
N ASP A 3 18.89 -29.56 -3.45
CA ASP A 3 19.52 -28.46 -2.71
C ASP A 3 18.52 -27.56 -1.98
N ALA A 4 18.35 -27.79 -0.68
CA ALA A 4 17.58 -26.93 0.22
C ALA A 4 18.16 -25.49 0.35
N LYS A 5 19.40 -25.27 -0.11
CA LYS A 5 20.05 -23.95 -0.08
C LYS A 5 19.51 -22.98 -1.14
N GLY A 6 19.14 -23.46 -2.33
CA GLY A 6 18.66 -22.58 -3.41
C GLY A 6 17.24 -22.04 -3.17
N VAL A 7 16.41 -22.79 -2.46
CA VAL A 7 15.01 -22.40 -2.17
C VAL A 7 14.96 -21.28 -1.11
N ALA A 8 15.82 -21.34 -0.10
CA ALA A 8 15.87 -20.33 0.97
C ALA A 8 16.40 -18.96 0.48
N GLU A 9 17.43 -18.94 -0.36
CA GLU A 9 17.96 -17.70 -0.95
C GLU A 9 16.97 -17.04 -1.91
N SER A 10 16.25 -17.84 -2.71
CA SER A 10 15.24 -17.31 -3.62
C SER A 10 14.04 -16.73 -2.85
N LYS A 11 13.55 -17.41 -1.80
CA LYS A 11 12.46 -16.90 -0.93
C LYS A 11 12.84 -15.61 -0.20
N GLY A 12 14.06 -15.53 0.36
CA GLY A 12 14.54 -14.33 1.06
C GLY A 12 14.74 -13.11 0.16
N LYS A 13 15.13 -13.31 -1.10
CA LYS A 13 15.26 -12.23 -2.09
C LYS A 13 13.91 -11.70 -2.56
N HIS A 14 12.96 -12.60 -2.84
CA HIS A 14 11.61 -12.22 -3.29
C HIS A 14 10.81 -11.49 -2.21
N GLY A 15 10.88 -11.92 -0.95
CA GLY A 15 10.24 -11.19 0.16
C GLY A 15 10.81 -9.78 0.35
N ASN A 16 12.13 -9.61 0.19
CA ASN A 16 12.78 -8.31 0.31
C ASN A 16 12.42 -7.37 -0.86
N ASP A 17 12.32 -7.90 -2.09
CA ASP A 17 11.90 -7.13 -3.25
C ASP A 17 10.39 -6.78 -3.20
N PHE A 18 9.55 -7.69 -2.69
CA PHE A 18 8.13 -7.42 -2.41
C PHE A 18 7.98 -6.27 -1.41
N ILE A 19 8.62 -6.37 -0.24
CA ILE A 19 8.55 -5.32 0.79
C ILE A 19 9.04 -3.98 0.24
N ARG A 20 10.16 -3.95 -0.51
CA ARG A 20 10.63 -2.70 -1.13
C ARG A 20 9.60 -2.10 -2.09
N ASN A 21 8.90 -2.94 -2.86
CA ASN A 21 7.86 -2.47 -3.76
C ASN A 21 6.66 -1.91 -3.01
N VAL A 22 6.22 -2.59 -1.94
CA VAL A 22 5.13 -2.09 -1.08
C VAL A 22 5.51 -0.76 -0.43
N MET A 23 6.71 -0.63 0.14
CA MET A 23 7.18 0.63 0.72
C MET A 23 7.24 1.77 -0.31
N ARG A 24 7.62 1.46 -1.56
CA ARG A 24 7.61 2.43 -2.66
C ARG A 24 6.19 2.88 -3.00
N ILE A 25 5.21 1.97 -3.02
CA ILE A 25 3.80 2.29 -3.24
C ILE A 25 3.26 3.12 -2.06
N GLY A 26 3.53 2.71 -0.82
CA GLY A 26 3.16 3.46 0.38
C GLY A 26 3.65 4.91 0.35
N LYS A 27 4.93 5.13 0.01
CA LYS A 27 5.47 6.49 -0.11
C LYS A 27 4.79 7.32 -1.20
N LYS A 28 4.36 6.71 -2.31
CA LYS A 28 3.62 7.41 -3.36
C LYS A 28 2.21 7.76 -2.91
N ALA A 29 1.50 6.84 -2.25
CA ALA A 29 0.18 7.09 -1.67
C ALA A 29 0.25 8.20 -0.62
N LEU A 30 1.26 8.19 0.26
CA LEU A 30 1.45 9.23 1.26
C LEU A 30 1.67 10.61 0.61
N LYS A 31 2.43 10.67 -0.50
CA LYS A 31 2.61 11.90 -1.27
C LYS A 31 1.30 12.38 -1.89
N LEU A 32 0.46 11.49 -2.42
CA LEU A 32 -0.85 11.84 -2.95
C LEU A 32 -1.76 12.41 -1.86
N LEU A 33 -1.81 11.76 -0.70
CA LEU A 33 -2.57 12.25 0.46
C LEU A 33 -2.09 13.64 0.91
N TYR A 34 -0.77 13.85 0.98
CA TYR A 34 -0.22 15.16 1.31
C TYR A 34 -0.66 16.24 0.31
N ARG A 35 -0.55 15.96 -0.98
CA ARG A 35 -0.90 16.92 -2.06
C ARG A 35 -2.39 17.24 -2.07
N LEU A 36 -3.24 16.24 -1.81
CA LEU A 36 -4.67 16.47 -1.67
C LEU A 36 -4.97 17.32 -0.43
N ASN A 37 -4.33 17.02 0.72
CA ASN A 37 -4.50 17.78 1.97
C ASN A 37 -4.03 19.25 1.88
N THR A 38 -3.14 19.57 0.93
CA THR A 38 -2.66 20.93 0.69
C THR A 38 -3.31 21.59 -0.53
N ASP A 39 -4.40 21.03 -1.06
CA ASP A 39 -5.11 21.50 -2.25
C ASP A 39 -4.22 21.65 -3.50
N GLU A 40 -3.13 20.87 -3.59
CA GLU A 40 -2.22 20.88 -4.75
C GLU A 40 -2.77 20.04 -5.91
N ILE A 41 -3.61 19.05 -5.61
CA ILE A 41 -4.30 18.21 -6.59
C ILE A 41 -5.78 18.13 -6.26
N THR A 42 -6.60 17.84 -7.27
CA THR A 42 -8.03 17.59 -7.09
C THR A 42 -8.28 16.18 -6.55
N LEU A 43 -9.52 15.92 -6.11
CA LEU A 43 -9.97 14.58 -5.74
C LEU A 43 -9.85 13.59 -6.91
N ASP A 44 -10.16 14.03 -8.14
CA ASP A 44 -10.06 13.20 -9.34
C ASP A 44 -8.61 12.77 -9.58
N GLU A 45 -7.68 13.72 -9.54
CA GLU A 45 -6.24 13.45 -9.68
C GLU A 45 -5.70 12.56 -8.55
N PHE A 46 -6.25 12.69 -7.34
CA PHE A 46 -5.94 11.82 -6.21
C PHE A 46 -6.40 10.39 -6.46
N VAL A 47 -7.64 10.18 -6.89
CA VAL A 47 -8.20 8.84 -7.13
C VAL A 47 -7.54 8.16 -8.33
N GLU A 48 -7.30 8.88 -9.42
CA GLU A 48 -6.52 8.38 -10.55
C GLU A 48 -5.09 8.02 -10.11
N GLY A 49 -4.49 8.87 -9.28
CA GLY A 49 -3.18 8.65 -8.68
C GLY A 49 -3.13 7.36 -7.87
N LEU A 50 -4.10 7.15 -6.97
CA LEU A 50 -4.22 5.93 -6.16
C LEU A 50 -4.41 4.69 -7.03
N THR A 51 -5.36 4.73 -7.98
CA THR A 51 -5.65 3.61 -8.89
C THR A 51 -4.40 3.18 -9.67
N SER A 52 -3.54 4.13 -10.04
CA SER A 52 -2.27 3.84 -10.74
C SER A 52 -1.22 3.11 -9.89
N LEU A 53 -1.37 3.09 -8.56
CA LEU A 53 -0.48 2.38 -7.65
C LEU A 53 -0.74 0.87 -7.65
N ASN A 54 -1.93 0.47 -8.07
CA ASN A 54 -2.37 -0.91 -8.23
C ASN A 54 -2.21 -1.74 -6.94
N ALA A 55 -2.58 -1.14 -5.80
CA ALA A 55 -2.43 -1.80 -4.50
C ALA A 55 -3.36 -3.00 -4.36
N ALA A 56 -4.57 -2.93 -4.95
CA ALA A 56 -5.50 -4.05 -4.99
C ALA A 56 -4.92 -5.31 -5.67
N ASP A 57 -4.30 -5.17 -6.85
CA ASP A 57 -3.68 -6.29 -7.56
C ASP A 57 -2.48 -6.83 -6.79
N MET A 58 -1.62 -5.94 -6.26
CA MET A 58 -0.45 -6.36 -5.49
C MET A 58 -0.84 -7.07 -4.18
N LEU A 59 -1.97 -6.66 -3.57
CA LEU A 59 -2.54 -7.35 -2.42
C LEU A 59 -3.05 -8.73 -2.81
N ALA A 60 -3.73 -8.87 -3.95
CA ALA A 60 -4.21 -10.16 -4.46
C ALA A 60 -3.06 -11.13 -4.73
N GLU A 61 -1.98 -10.66 -5.38
CA GLU A 61 -0.75 -11.44 -5.58
C GLU A 61 -0.16 -11.90 -4.23
N TYR A 62 -0.11 -11.01 -3.23
CA TYR A 62 0.43 -11.34 -1.91
C TYR A 62 -0.29 -12.51 -1.22
N TRP A 63 -1.62 -12.65 -1.38
CA TRP A 63 -2.38 -13.77 -0.79
C TRP A 63 -1.95 -15.14 -1.33
N GLU A 64 -1.38 -15.20 -2.54
CA GLU A 64 -0.84 -16.44 -3.10
C GLU A 64 0.48 -16.87 -2.43
N TYR A 65 1.10 -15.99 -1.65
CA TYR A 65 2.39 -16.20 -0.97
C TYR A 65 2.27 -16.28 0.57
N ASP A 66 1.06 -16.36 1.13
CA ASP A 66 0.79 -16.29 2.58
C ASP A 66 1.28 -17.54 3.35
N GLU A 67 2.60 -17.70 3.46
CA GLU A 67 3.28 -18.69 4.31
C GLU A 67 4.22 -18.03 5.37
N GLY A 68 4.06 -16.74 5.71
CA GLY A 68 5.08 -16.00 6.46
C GLY A 68 4.62 -15.22 7.69
N GLU A 69 4.93 -15.73 8.90
CA GLU A 69 4.82 -15.03 10.20
C GLU A 69 5.94 -13.96 10.38
N GLY A 70 5.95 -12.92 9.55
CA GLY A 70 6.96 -11.86 9.62
C GLY A 70 6.35 -10.48 9.79
N TYR A 71 6.70 -9.77 10.88
CA TYR A 71 6.23 -8.39 11.15
C TYR A 71 6.34 -7.44 9.94
N ALA A 72 7.42 -7.53 9.15
CA ALA A 72 7.57 -6.71 7.95
C ALA A 72 6.53 -7.04 6.85
N LEU A 73 6.15 -8.31 6.71
CA LEU A 73 5.09 -8.75 5.78
C LEU A 73 3.73 -8.28 6.27
N ASP A 74 3.48 -8.28 7.58
CA ASP A 74 2.26 -7.73 8.17
C ASP A 74 2.12 -6.23 7.92
N VAL A 75 3.19 -5.45 8.15
CA VAL A 75 3.21 -4.01 7.83
C VAL A 75 2.98 -3.80 6.33
N GLY A 76 3.61 -4.60 5.47
CA GLY A 76 3.37 -4.54 4.03
C GLY A 76 1.91 -4.82 3.66
N ARG A 77 1.29 -5.84 4.29
CA ARG A 77 -0.13 -6.15 4.11
C ARG A 77 -1.01 -4.97 4.55
N GLN A 78 -0.73 -4.36 5.70
CA GLN A 78 -1.49 -3.22 6.20
C GLN A 78 -1.41 -2.00 5.28
N ILE A 79 -0.22 -1.68 4.75
CA ILE A 79 -0.04 -0.60 3.75
C ILE A 79 -0.90 -0.87 2.51
N LEU A 80 -0.84 -2.08 1.95
CA LEU A 80 -1.61 -2.43 0.75
C LEU A 80 -3.12 -2.41 1.00
N TRP A 81 -3.57 -2.88 2.16
CA TRP A 81 -4.98 -2.83 2.57
C TRP A 81 -5.51 -1.40 2.66
N LEU A 82 -4.78 -0.52 3.33
CA LEU A 82 -5.15 0.89 3.47
C LEU A 82 -5.30 1.56 2.10
N ILE A 83 -4.30 1.38 1.22
CA ILE A 83 -4.32 1.98 -0.12
C ILE A 83 -5.44 1.38 -0.97
N SER A 84 -5.65 0.06 -0.93
CA SER A 84 -6.74 -0.60 -1.67
C SER A 84 -8.13 -0.16 -1.19
N SER A 85 -8.28 0.16 0.10
CA SER A 85 -9.52 0.75 0.62
C SER A 85 -9.74 2.15 0.06
N LEU A 86 -8.70 2.98 0.02
CA LEU A 86 -8.76 4.32 -0.54
C LEU A 86 -9.07 4.30 -2.05
N GLU A 87 -8.46 3.38 -2.80
CA GLU A 87 -8.74 3.19 -4.24
C GLU A 87 -10.24 2.99 -4.52
N LYS A 88 -10.95 2.28 -3.62
CA LYS A 88 -12.37 1.95 -3.78
C LYS A 88 -13.30 3.06 -3.28
N ASP A 89 -12.97 3.63 -2.12
CA ASP A 89 -13.94 4.40 -1.35
C ASP A 89 -13.62 5.90 -1.26
N ALA A 90 -12.47 6.37 -1.75
CA ALA A 90 -12.03 7.76 -1.58
C ALA A 90 -13.07 8.80 -2.03
N TYR A 91 -13.74 8.59 -3.16
CA TYR A 91 -14.81 9.49 -3.60
C TYR A 91 -15.94 9.57 -2.58
N HIS A 92 -16.45 8.41 -2.15
CA HIS A 92 -17.58 8.35 -1.22
C HIS A 92 -17.22 8.93 0.15
N GLN A 93 -16.01 8.67 0.63
CA GLN A 93 -15.50 9.21 1.88
C GLN A 93 -15.37 10.74 1.83
N PHE A 94 -14.82 11.27 0.74
CA PHE A 94 -14.66 12.72 0.56
C PHE A 94 -16.01 13.44 0.42
N GLU A 95 -16.95 12.90 -0.34
CA GLU A 95 -18.30 13.50 -0.46
C GLU A 95 -19.00 13.61 0.90
N ARG A 96 -18.77 12.63 1.78
CA ARG A 96 -19.47 12.54 3.07
C ARG A 96 -18.80 13.32 4.19
N TYR A 97 -17.48 13.37 4.21
CA TYR A 97 -16.71 13.92 5.34
C TYR A 97 -15.64 14.95 4.92
N GLY A 98 -15.55 15.27 3.63
CA GLY A 98 -14.53 16.16 3.08
C GLY A 98 -13.12 15.63 3.28
N ILE A 99 -12.14 16.55 3.22
CA ILE A 99 -10.71 16.21 3.32
C ILE A 99 -10.34 15.52 4.65
N THR A 100 -11.12 15.75 5.71
CA THR A 100 -10.86 15.17 7.04
C THR A 100 -11.02 13.66 7.08
N ALA A 101 -11.74 13.07 6.10
CA ALA A 101 -11.89 11.63 5.96
C ALA A 101 -10.54 10.89 5.90
N PHE A 102 -9.52 11.54 5.33
CA PHE A 102 -8.24 10.92 5.04
C PHE A 102 -7.15 11.19 6.09
N TYR A 103 -7.47 11.89 7.19
CA TYR A 103 -6.47 12.25 8.20
C TYR A 103 -5.97 11.04 8.97
N GLU A 104 -6.84 10.06 9.24
CA GLU A 104 -6.45 8.81 9.88
C GLU A 104 -5.59 7.97 8.93
N ASP A 105 -6.02 7.78 7.68
CA ASP A 105 -5.23 7.08 6.66
C ASP A 105 -3.85 7.69 6.44
N PHE A 106 -3.78 9.02 6.39
CA PHE A 106 -2.51 9.74 6.29
C PHE A 106 -1.60 9.48 7.49
N ARG A 107 -2.15 9.53 8.71
CA ARG A 107 -1.39 9.27 9.93
C ARG A 107 -0.90 7.82 9.96
N GLU A 108 -1.77 6.86 9.72
CA GLU A 108 -1.43 5.44 9.72
C GLU A 108 -0.37 5.11 8.68
N LEU A 109 -0.56 5.58 7.44
CA LEU A 109 0.40 5.34 6.37
C LEU A 109 1.76 5.99 6.65
N ARG A 110 1.79 7.17 7.29
CA ARG A 110 3.03 7.79 7.75
C ARG A 110 3.71 6.98 8.85
N ASP A 111 2.95 6.43 9.79
CA ASP A 111 3.50 5.69 10.93
C ASP A 111 4.05 4.31 10.51
N TYR A 112 3.59 3.74 9.39
CA TYR A 112 4.15 2.53 8.78
C TYR A 112 5.45 2.74 7.96
N LEU A 113 5.79 3.98 7.59
CA LEU A 113 6.84 4.31 6.60
C LEU A 113 8.10 4.93 7.19
#